data_AF-A0A670Z8M3-F1
#
_entry.id   AF-A0A670Z8M3-F1
#
_cell.length_a   1.000
_cell.length_b   1.000
_cell.length_c   1.000
_cell.angle_alpha   90.00
_cell.angle_beta   90.00
_cell.angle_gamma   90.00
#
_symmetry.space_group_name_H-M   'P 1'
#
loop_
_entity.id
_entity.type
_entity.pdbx_description
1 polymer ?
#
loop_
_entity_poly.entity_id
_entity_poly.type
_entity_poly.pdbx_seq_one_letter_code
_entity_poly.pdbx_strand_id
1 'polypeptide(L)' 'MMRGLETKTYDEHFLSLCKNQNKKEAAENFYSLLVLQKQRAIEVAQSAPYADIIVTAGPKFHTF' A
#
# COMPACT_ATOMS: atom_id res chain seq x y z
N MET A 1 32.47 6.96 -3.54
CA MET A 1 31.72 6.23 -4.59
C MET A 1 31.17 5.00 -3.89
N MET A 2 29.88 4.75 -3.64
CA MET A 2 28.60 5.29 -4.10
C MET A 2 27.64 5.55 -2.91
N ARG A 3 26.67 6.44 -3.15
CA ARG A 3 25.60 6.94 -2.27
C ARG A 3 24.87 5.85 -1.49
N GLY A 4 24.76 6.03 -0.17
CA GLY A 4 23.66 5.46 0.62
C GLY A 4 22.36 6.10 0.16
N LEU A 5 21.52 5.32 -0.53
CA LEU A 5 20.15 5.68 -0.81
C LEU A 5 19.32 5.18 0.38
N GLU A 6 19.21 6.00 1.42
CA GLU A 6 18.06 5.91 2.32
C GLU A 6 16.84 6.33 1.50
N THR A 7 16.22 5.37 0.80
CA THR A 7 14.87 5.56 0.29
C THR A 7 13.98 5.68 1.51
N LYS A 8 13.57 6.91 1.86
CA LYS A 8 12.45 7.13 2.78
C LYS A 8 11.28 6.30 2.24
N THR A 9 11.01 5.18 2.90
CA THR A 9 9.87 4.34 2.57
C THR A 9 8.71 5.01 3.30
N TYR A 10 7.93 5.78 2.55
CA TYR A 10 6.69 6.36 3.08
C TYR A 10 5.68 5.22 3.10
N ASP A 11 5.57 4.59 4.26
CA ASP A 11 4.60 3.56 4.52
C ASP A 11 3.23 4.23 4.62
N GLU A 12 2.33 3.89 3.71
CA GLU A 12 0.99 4.47 3.68
C GLU A 12 0.00 3.57 4.43
N HIS A 13 -0.80 4.18 5.30
CA HIS A 13 -1.80 3.49 6.10
C HIS A 13 -3.14 3.43 5.36
N PHE A 14 -3.67 2.22 5.16
CA PHE A 14 -4.95 2.05 4.47
C PHE A 14 -6.11 2.71 5.21
N LEU A 15 -6.11 2.68 6.55
CA LEU A 15 -7.12 3.39 7.34
C LEU A 15 -7.12 4.90 7.08
N SER A 16 -5.95 5.50 6.84
CA SER A 16 -5.85 6.93 6.49
C SER A 16 -6.44 7.21 5.10
N LEU A 17 -6.25 6.30 4.14
CA LEU A 17 -6.84 6.39 2.80
C LEU A 17 -8.38 6.30 2.85
N CYS A 18 -8.92 5.49 3.76
CA CYS A 18 -10.36 5.29 3.91
C CYS A 18 -11.05 6.33 4.80
N LYS A 19 -10.33 7.35 5.29
CA LYS A 19 -10.90 8.40 6.12
C LYS A 19 -12.00 9.15 5.35
N ASN A 20 -13.19 9.25 5.96
CA ASN A 20 -14.39 9.89 5.39
C ASN A 20 -15.01 9.17 4.17
N GLN A 21 -14.61 7.95 3.86
CA GLN A 21 -15.21 7.14 2.81
C GLN A 21 -16.38 6.31 3.35
N ASN A 22 -17.36 6.06 2.49
CA ASN A 22 -18.42 5.11 2.81
C ASN A 22 -17.93 3.66 2.61
N LYS A 23 -18.73 2.68 3.05
CA LYS A 23 -18.38 1.25 2.97
C LYS A 23 -18.09 0.77 1.55
N LYS A 24 -18.79 1.33 0.55
CA LYS A 24 -18.60 0.95 -0.87
C LYS A 24 -17.24 1.43 -1.36
N GLU A 25 -16.91 2.70 -1.14
CA GLU A 25 -15.63 3.30 -1.53
C GLU A 25 -14.44 2.60 -0.85
N ALA A 26 -14.56 2.30 0.45
CA ALA A 26 -13.52 1.56 1.17
C ALA A 26 -13.30 0.14 0.59
N ALA A 27 -14.38 -0.56 0.20
CA ALA A 27 -14.29 -1.87 -0.42
C ALA A 27 -13.66 -1.83 -1.83
N GLU A 28 -13.99 -0.82 -2.62
CA GLU A 28 -13.40 -0.58 -3.95
C GLU A 28 -11.89 -0.30 -3.83
N ASN A 29 -11.48 0.53 -2.86
CA ASN A 29 -10.07 0.79 -2.57
C ASN A 29 -9.33 -0.45 -2.08
N PHE A 30 -9.96 -1.25 -1.20
CA PHE A 30 -9.38 -2.50 -0.74
C PHE A 30 -9.15 -3.47 -1.90
N TYR A 31 -10.14 -3.63 -2.79
CA TYR A 31 -9.97 -4.47 -3.98
C TYR A 31 -8.87 -3.94 -4.91
N SER A 32 -8.78 -2.62 -5.08
CA SER A 32 -7.73 -1.99 -5.88
C SER A 32 -6.32 -2.29 -5.32
N LEU A 33 -6.14 -2.27 -3.99
CA LEU A 33 -4.89 -2.71 -3.36
C LEU A 33 -4.55 -4.17 -3.71
N LEU A 34 -5.52 -5.08 -3.67
CA LEU A 34 -5.29 -6.49 -4.02
C LEU A 34 -4.83 -6.66 -5.47
N VAL A 35 -5.41 -5.89 -6.39
CA VAL A 35 -5.00 -5.88 -7.81
C VAL A 35 -3.56 -5.37 -7.96
N LEU A 36 -3.23 -4.25 -7.32
CA LEU A 36 -1.89 -3.65 -7.36
C LEU A 36 -0.82 -4.58 -6.76
N GLN A 37 -1.15 -5.24 -5.64
CA GLN A 37 -0.26 -6.23 -5.02
C GLN A 37 -0.05 -7.43 -5.95
N LYS A 38 -1.11 -7.94 -6.58
CA LYS A 38 -1.01 -9.02 -7.58
C LYS A 38 -0.10 -8.64 -8.75
N GLN A 39 -0.13 -7.38 -9.16
CA GLN A 39 0.75 -6.83 -10.21
C GLN A 39 2.18 -6.57 -9.73
N ARG A 40 2.48 -6.76 -8.44
CA ARG A 40 3.76 -6.44 -7.77
C ARG A 40 4.12 -4.95 -7.80
N ALA A 41 3.11 -4.10 -7.92
CA ALA A 41 3.26 -2.65 -7.89
C ALA A 41 3.47 -2.16 -6.46
N ILE A 42 2.77 -2.77 -5.51
CA ILE A 42 2.85 -2.47 -4.08
C ILE A 42 3.08 -3.77 -3.29
N GLU A 43 3.58 -3.63 -2.07
CA GLU A 43 3.56 -4.67 -1.05
C GLU A 43 2.61 -4.23 0.08
N VAL A 44 2.01 -5.20 0.77
CA VAL A 44 1.10 -4.94 1.90
C VAL A 44 1.49 -5.78 3.10
N ALA A 45 1.35 -5.20 4.30
CA ALA A 45 1.60 -5.88 5.56
C ALA A 45 0.45 -5.61 6.54
N GLN A 46 0.07 -6.65 7.29
CA GLN A 46 -0.90 -6.57 8.37
C GLN A 46 -0.33 -7.31 9.59
N SER A 47 -0.18 -6.60 10.71
CA SER A 47 0.51 -7.14 11.89
C SER A 47 -0.32 -8.11 12.73
N ALA A 48 -1.65 -8.02 12.65
CA ALA A 48 -2.60 -8.88 13.34
C ALA A 48 -3.97 -8.87 12.60
N PRO A 49 -4.85 -9.85 12.83
CA PRO A 49 -6.19 -9.85 12.22
C PRO A 49 -6.93 -8.53 12.47
N TYR A 50 -7.48 -7.94 11.41
CA TYR A 50 -8.19 -6.65 11.42
C TYR A 50 -7.35 -5.44 11.87
N ALA A 51 -6.04 -5.59 12.04
CA ALA A 51 -5.14 -4.46 12.17
C ALA A 51 -5.08 -3.68 10.85
N ASP A 52 -4.55 -2.47 10.92
CA ASP A 52 -4.32 -1.65 9.73
C ASP A 52 -3.47 -2.38 8.69
N ILE A 53 -3.64 -1.97 7.44
CA ILE A 53 -2.88 -2.47 6.31
C ILE A 53 -1.88 -1.38 5.95
N ILE A 54 -0.60 -1.71 6.09
CA ILE A 54 0.51 -0.86 5.70
C ILE A 54 0.84 -1.18 4.24
N VAL A 55 0.93 -0.15 3.40
CA VAL A 55 1.22 -0.26 1.97
C VAL A 55 2.59 0.35 1.68
N THR A 56 3.44 -0.41 0.98
CA THR A 56 4.78 0.04 0.57
C THR A 56 4.99 -0.15 -0.93
N ALA A 57 5.99 0.54 -1.49
CA ALA A 57 6.30 0.44 -2.91
C ALA A 57 6.88 -0.94 -3.25
N GLY A 58 6.28 -1.60 -4.24
CA GLY A 58 6.73 -2.90 -4.74
C GLY A 58 7.72 -2.77 -5.90
N PRO A 59 8.28 -3.89 -6.37
CA PRO A 59 9.34 -3.90 -7.40
C PRO A 59 8.90 -3.34 -8.76
N LYS A 60 7.59 -3.28 -9.05
CA LYS A 60 7.05 -2.71 -10.30
C LYS A 60 6.38 -1.34 -10.13
N PHE A 61 6.56 -0.66 -8.99
CA PHE A 61 5.85 0.59 -8.69
C PHE A 61 6.03 1.67 -9.77
N HIS A 62 7.21 1.77 -10.38
CA HIS A 62 7.54 2.78 -11.41
C HIS A 62 7.60 2.21 -12.84
N THR A 63 7.20 0.96 -13.06
CA THR A 63 7.47 0.24 -14.32
C THR A 63 6.19 -0.13 -15.08
N PHE A 64 5.16 0.71 -14.95
CA PHE A 64 3.95 0.61 -15.76
C PHE A 64 4.12 1.29 -17.11
#